data_AF-A0A2W5Z3W3-F1
#
_entry.id   AF-A0A2W5Z3W3-F1
#
_cell.length_a   1.000
_cell.length_b   1.000
_cell.length_c   1.000
_cell.angle_alpha   90.00
_cell.angle_beta   90.00
_cell.angle_gamma   90.00
#
_symmetry.space_group_name_H-M   'P 1'
#
loop_
_entity.id
_entity.type
_entity.pdbx_description
1 polymer ?
#
loop_
_entity_poly.entity_id
_entity_poly.type
_entity_poly.pdbx_seq_one_letter_code
_entity_poly.pdbx_strand_id
1 'polypeptide(L)'
;MARAVELDPLNVEPLENLGEFYLNLRRYQDAARIYDRASALHPASSAARFLRASVDFHAAANLAPSRSVLNAANSEDPAAASDLSEWAFMVALRERDPVAATRAVAVLSGQAREDLAFPTAFCEAWIALLRHDAFAAHAALGVARAQVERLVLAQPKNSVPLGILAWVDAYLGDKEKAIQEARAACAMSPLDKDALEGAQESTTLARVYTLAGERQLALGQLTMVSKLPGGPSYGELMLDPEWDSLRGDPEFQKIVAALAPRATKEISKK
;
A
#
# COMPACT_ATOMS: atom_id res chain seq x y z
N MET A 1 2.33 1.01 22.57
CA MET A 1 2.06 2.28 21.85
C MET A 1 1.22 3.26 22.66
N ALA A 2 0.06 2.90 23.23
CA ALA A 2 -0.76 3.84 24.03
C ALA A 2 0.03 4.55 25.16
N ARG A 3 0.89 3.83 25.88
CA ARG A 3 1.74 4.39 26.95
C ARG A 3 2.87 5.32 26.46
N ALA A 4 3.28 5.23 25.19
CA ALA A 4 4.28 6.12 24.61
C ALA A 4 3.66 7.49 24.26
N VAL A 5 2.41 7.51 23.79
CA VAL A 5 1.61 8.73 23.54
C VAL A 5 1.30 9.51 24.82
N GLU A 6 1.25 8.83 25.96
CA GLU A 6 1.04 9.44 27.28
C GLU A 6 2.28 10.12 27.85
N LEU A 7 3.49 9.75 27.40
CA LEU A 7 4.76 10.22 27.95
C LEU A 7 5.31 11.47 27.24
N ASP A 8 5.02 11.65 25.95
CA ASP A 8 5.31 12.87 25.20
C ASP A 8 4.16 13.20 24.22
N PRO A 9 3.18 14.01 24.65
CA PRO A 9 1.99 14.30 23.86
C PRO A 9 2.25 15.25 22.66
N LEU A 10 3.47 15.76 22.48
CA LEU A 10 3.84 16.64 21.35
C LEU A 10 4.58 15.89 20.23
N ASN A 11 5.06 14.67 20.48
CA ASN A 11 5.66 13.81 19.47
C ASN A 11 4.58 13.15 18.60
N VAL A 12 4.66 13.36 17.28
CA VAL A 12 3.66 12.92 16.29
C VAL A 12 3.86 11.47 15.88
N GLU A 13 5.10 11.00 15.84
CA GLU A 13 5.46 9.67 15.39
C GLU A 13 4.74 8.56 16.19
N PRO A 14 4.61 8.64 17.54
CA PRO A 14 3.79 7.69 18.30
C PRO A 14 2.29 7.73 17.96
N LEU A 15 1.74 8.87 17.56
CA LEU A 15 0.35 8.99 17.12
C LEU A 15 0.17 8.41 15.72
N GLU A 16 1.11 8.65 14.80
CA GLU A 16 1.06 8.09 13.45
C GLU A 16 1.12 6.57 13.47
N ASN A 17 2.07 6.01 14.23
CA ASN A 17 2.20 4.57 14.44
C ASN A 17 0.96 3.96 15.11
N LEU A 18 0.34 4.66 16.05
CA LEU A 18 -0.91 4.20 16.67
C LEU A 18 -2.10 4.25 15.71
N GLY A 19 -2.16 5.27 14.85
CA GLY A 19 -3.15 5.37 13.79
C GLY A 19 -3.01 4.22 12.80
N GLU A 20 -1.78 3.90 12.40
CA GLU A 20 -1.49 2.79 11.49
C GLU A 20 -1.85 1.44 12.11
N PHE A 21 -1.53 1.25 13.40
CA PHE A 21 -1.97 0.07 14.14
C PHE A 21 -3.50 -0.09 14.11
N TYR A 22 -4.26 1.01 14.26
CA TYR A 22 -5.72 0.95 14.13
C TYR A 22 -6.19 0.70 12.69
N LEU A 23 -5.49 1.21 11.66
CA LEU A 23 -5.76 0.86 10.26
C LEU A 23 -5.57 -0.65 10.02
N ASN A 24 -4.48 -1.22 10.52
CA ASN A 24 -4.16 -2.65 10.42
C ASN A 24 -5.21 -3.52 11.13
N LEU A 25 -5.78 -3.03 12.24
CA LEU A 25 -6.91 -3.68 12.93
C LEU A 25 -8.28 -3.35 12.32
N ARG A 26 -8.33 -2.55 11.25
CA ARG A 26 -9.55 -2.04 10.61
C ARG A 26 -10.48 -1.28 11.55
N ARG A 27 -9.91 -0.68 12.60
CA ARG A 27 -10.59 0.23 13.53
C ARG A 27 -10.55 1.64 12.97
N TYR A 28 -11.16 1.85 11.80
CA TYR A 28 -11.05 3.08 11.02
C TYR A 28 -11.51 4.33 11.79
N GLN A 29 -12.54 4.22 12.63
CA GLN A 29 -12.98 5.34 13.46
C GLN A 29 -11.93 5.73 14.52
N ASP A 30 -11.21 4.76 15.08
CA ASP A 30 -10.17 5.03 16.05
C ASP A 30 -8.91 5.58 15.35
N ALA A 31 -8.55 5.03 14.19
CA ALA A 31 -7.49 5.59 13.34
C ALA A 31 -7.77 7.05 12.99
N ALA A 32 -8.98 7.37 12.53
CA ALA A 32 -9.41 8.74 12.24
C ALA A 32 -9.23 9.67 13.44
N ARG A 33 -9.70 9.28 14.63
CA ARG A 33 -9.54 10.09 15.86
C ARG A 33 -8.09 10.34 16.22
N ILE A 34 -7.22 9.34 16.06
CA ILE A 34 -5.79 9.48 16.34
C ILE A 34 -5.13 10.43 15.33
N TYR A 35 -5.41 10.28 14.03
CA TYR A 35 -4.87 11.17 13.01
C TYR A 35 -5.45 12.59 13.05
N ASP A 36 -6.71 12.75 13.49
CA ASP A 36 -7.30 14.07 13.77
C ASP A 36 -6.51 14.77 14.89
N ARG A 37 -6.13 14.04 15.94
CA ARG A 37 -5.29 14.57 17.01
C ARG A 37 -3.87 14.89 16.53
N ALA A 38 -3.26 14.04 15.72
CA ALA A 38 -1.94 14.29 15.12
C ALA A 38 -1.96 15.57 14.27
N SER A 39 -2.99 15.72 13.42
CA SER A 39 -3.18 16.89 12.56
C SER A 39 -3.45 18.17 13.35
N ALA A 40 -4.18 18.09 14.47
CA ALA A 40 -4.43 19.23 15.33
C ALA A 40 -3.18 19.71 16.09
N LEU A 41 -2.27 18.79 16.43
CA LEU A 41 -0.99 19.13 17.08
C LEU A 41 0.00 19.75 16.10
N HIS A 42 -0.01 19.31 14.83
CA HIS A 42 0.85 19.84 13.77
C HIS A 42 0.07 20.20 12.52
N PRO A 43 -0.70 21.30 12.52
CA PRO A 43 -1.58 21.68 11.40
C PRO A 43 -0.84 21.93 10.08
N ALA A 44 0.45 22.29 10.16
CA ALA A 44 1.32 22.49 9.01
C ALA A 44 1.85 21.17 8.41
N SER A 45 1.71 20.04 9.11
CA SER A 45 2.16 18.74 8.61
C SER A 45 1.22 18.24 7.51
N SER A 46 1.68 18.34 6.26
CA SER A 46 1.02 17.74 5.10
C SER A 46 0.88 16.23 5.26
N ALA A 47 1.84 15.59 5.93
CA ALA A 47 1.82 14.15 6.18
C ALA A 47 0.71 13.74 7.15
N ALA A 48 0.57 14.43 8.29
CA ALA A 48 -0.50 14.15 9.25
C ALA A 48 -1.90 14.34 8.61
N ARG A 49 -2.06 15.40 7.81
CA ARG A 49 -3.30 15.63 7.03
C ARG A 49 -3.56 14.51 6.04
N PHE A 50 -2.52 14.01 5.35
CA PHE A 50 -2.66 12.92 4.41
C PHE A 50 -3.03 11.60 5.09
N LEU A 51 -2.38 11.25 6.20
CA LEU A 51 -2.69 10.05 6.98
C LEU A 51 -4.13 10.07 7.50
N ARG A 52 -4.64 11.23 7.91
CA ARG A 52 -6.06 11.36 8.25
C ARG A 52 -6.96 11.09 7.05
N ALA A 53 -6.61 11.65 5.90
CA ALA A 53 -7.38 11.51 4.67
C ALA A 53 -7.34 10.08 4.10
N SER A 54 -6.24 9.33 4.31
CA SER A 54 -6.09 7.95 3.82
C SER A 54 -7.02 6.95 4.52
N VAL A 55 -7.56 7.29 5.70
CA VAL A 55 -8.56 6.45 6.39
C VAL A 55 -9.78 6.21 5.50
N ASP A 56 -10.25 7.23 4.78
CA ASP A 56 -11.39 7.13 3.87
C ASP A 56 -11.09 6.23 2.66
N PHE A 57 -9.83 6.19 2.21
CA PHE A 57 -9.37 5.22 1.22
C PHE A 57 -9.50 3.80 1.78
N HIS A 58 -8.86 3.49 2.91
CA HIS A 58 -8.84 2.14 3.46
C HIS A 58 -10.24 1.63 3.82
N ALA A 59 -11.09 2.50 4.39
CA ALA A 59 -12.40 2.15 4.89
C ALA A 59 -13.48 2.06 3.81
N ALA A 60 -13.41 2.91 2.78
CA ALA A 60 -14.52 3.12 1.86
C ALA A 60 -14.11 3.20 0.38
N ALA A 61 -12.84 2.94 0.06
CA ALA A 61 -12.29 3.11 -1.28
C ALA A 61 -12.51 4.55 -1.82
N ASN A 62 -12.45 5.55 -0.93
CA ASN A 62 -12.67 6.94 -1.29
C ASN A 62 -11.34 7.72 -1.29
N LEU A 63 -10.84 8.05 -2.48
CA LEU A 63 -9.60 8.82 -2.65
C LEU A 63 -9.80 10.33 -2.64
N ALA A 64 -11.04 10.84 -2.64
CA ALA A 64 -11.30 12.27 -2.75
C ALA A 64 -10.64 13.11 -1.62
N PRO A 65 -10.66 12.67 -0.34
CA PRO A 65 -9.96 13.38 0.73
C PRO A 65 -8.44 13.42 0.50
N SER A 66 -7.83 12.28 0.16
CA SER A 66 -6.39 12.19 -0.12
C SER A 66 -6.00 13.11 -1.28
N ARG A 67 -6.79 13.10 -2.37
CA ARG A 67 -6.59 14.00 -3.52
C ARG A 67 -6.67 15.48 -3.12
N SER A 68 -7.60 15.84 -2.24
CA SER A 68 -7.71 17.21 -1.74
C SER A 68 -6.46 17.65 -0.99
N VAL A 69 -5.89 16.78 -0.14
CA VAL A 69 -4.65 17.07 0.59
C VAL A 69 -3.47 17.22 -0.36
N LEU A 70 -3.34 16.33 -1.35
CA LEU A 70 -2.27 16.39 -2.36
C LEU A 70 -2.34 17.70 -3.17
N ASN A 71 -3.53 18.12 -3.57
CA ASN A 71 -3.71 19.38 -4.30
C ASN A 71 -3.38 20.61 -3.44
N ALA A 72 -3.74 20.58 -2.15
CA ALA A 72 -3.38 21.64 -1.21
C ALA A 72 -1.86 21.72 -1.03
N ALA A 73 -1.18 20.59 -0.77
CA ALA A 73 0.27 20.55 -0.61
C ALA A 73 1.01 21.06 -1.85
N ASN A 74 0.55 20.70 -3.07
CA ASN A 74 1.09 21.24 -4.32
C ASN A 74 0.92 22.76 -4.47
N SER A 75 -0.07 23.34 -3.79
CA SER A 75 -0.36 24.78 -3.83
C SER A 75 0.35 25.56 -2.71
N GLU A 76 0.74 24.89 -1.63
CA GLU A 76 1.44 25.47 -0.48
C GLU A 76 2.90 25.77 -0.83
N ASP A 77 3.72 24.72 -1.05
CA ASP A 77 5.11 24.86 -1.48
C ASP A 77 5.70 23.55 -2.07
N PRO A 78 6.87 23.61 -2.74
CA PRO A 78 7.52 22.42 -3.29
C PRO A 78 7.98 21.39 -2.25
N ALA A 79 8.25 21.78 -1.00
CA ALA A 79 8.69 20.87 0.04
C ALA A 79 7.52 19.98 0.51
N ALA A 80 6.34 20.57 0.73
CA ALA A 80 5.12 19.84 1.04
C ALA A 80 4.73 18.85 -0.07
N ALA A 81 4.86 19.26 -1.34
CA ALA A 81 4.65 18.36 -2.49
C ALA A 81 5.68 17.22 -2.54
N SER A 82 6.93 17.54 -2.22
CA SER A 82 8.05 16.60 -2.14
C SER A 82 7.81 15.52 -1.07
N ASP A 83 7.38 15.92 0.12
CA ASP A 83 7.11 15.02 1.25
C ASP A 83 5.99 14.01 0.97
N LEU A 84 4.99 14.39 0.16
CA LEU A 84 3.85 13.54 -0.17
C LEU A 84 3.99 12.77 -1.50
N SER A 85 5.12 12.89 -2.19
CA SER A 85 5.27 12.41 -3.58
C SER A 85 5.06 10.89 -3.74
N GLU A 86 5.47 10.08 -2.76
CA GLU A 86 5.23 8.63 -2.76
C GLU A 86 3.74 8.29 -2.66
N TRP A 87 3.03 8.93 -1.74
CA TRP A 87 1.59 8.75 -1.61
C TRP A 87 0.83 9.36 -2.79
N ALA A 88 1.34 10.44 -3.40
CA ALA A 88 0.79 11.00 -4.63
C ALA A 88 0.86 10.00 -5.78
N PHE A 89 1.98 9.28 -5.90
CA PHE A 89 2.13 8.20 -6.87
C PHE A 89 1.11 7.08 -6.62
N MET A 90 0.96 6.62 -5.38
CA MET A 90 0.00 5.57 -5.03
C MET A 90 -1.46 5.97 -5.29
N VAL A 91 -1.84 7.23 -5.00
CA VAL A 91 -3.17 7.75 -5.35
C VAL A 91 -3.37 7.78 -6.87
N ALA A 92 -2.40 8.31 -7.62
CA ALA A 92 -2.48 8.38 -9.08
C ALA A 92 -2.59 7.00 -9.74
N LEU A 93 -1.84 6.01 -9.22
CA LEU A 93 -1.95 4.62 -9.67
C LEU A 93 -3.36 4.07 -9.47
N ARG A 94 -3.93 4.26 -8.27
CA ARG A 94 -5.29 3.80 -7.94
C ARG A 94 -6.37 4.49 -8.77
N GLU A 95 -6.10 5.72 -9.20
CA GLU A 95 -6.95 6.49 -10.13
C GLU A 95 -6.73 6.14 -11.60
N ARG A 96 -5.71 5.32 -11.90
CA ARG A 96 -5.24 5.01 -13.26
C ARG A 96 -4.88 6.28 -14.05
N ASP A 97 -4.29 7.27 -13.38
CA ASP A 97 -3.84 8.52 -13.99
C ASP A 97 -2.31 8.48 -14.23
N PRO A 98 -1.87 8.11 -15.46
CA PRO A 98 -0.44 8.05 -15.77
C PRO A 98 0.23 9.43 -15.80
N VAL A 99 -0.53 10.52 -15.95
CA VAL A 99 0.02 11.89 -15.96
C VAL A 99 0.33 12.33 -14.54
N ALA A 100 -0.60 12.14 -13.60
CA ALA A 100 -0.37 12.41 -12.19
C ALA A 100 0.74 11.50 -11.62
N ALA A 101 0.75 10.21 -11.99
CA ALA A 101 1.78 9.28 -11.56
C ALA A 101 3.19 9.69 -12.05
N THR A 102 3.30 10.14 -13.31
CA THR A 102 4.57 10.66 -13.85
C THR A 102 5.05 11.90 -13.10
N ARG A 103 4.13 12.81 -12.77
CA ARG A 103 4.48 14.02 -12.01
C ARG A 103 4.99 13.65 -10.62
N ALA A 104 4.34 12.71 -9.94
CA ALA A 104 4.76 12.23 -8.63
C ALA A 104 6.16 11.56 -8.67
N VAL A 105 6.41 10.70 -9.64
CA VAL A 105 7.72 10.04 -9.81
C VAL A 105 8.83 11.03 -10.16
N ALA A 106 8.55 12.05 -10.98
CA ALA A 106 9.55 13.09 -11.28
C ALA A 106 10.03 13.83 -10.01
N VAL A 107 9.15 14.01 -9.02
CA VAL A 107 9.50 14.59 -7.71
C VAL A 107 10.31 13.59 -6.88
N LEU A 108 9.90 12.31 -6.83
CA LEU A 108 10.63 11.24 -6.12
C LEU A 108 12.06 11.07 -6.62
N SER A 109 12.27 11.01 -7.94
CA SER A 109 13.60 10.81 -8.55
C SER A 109 14.57 11.97 -8.28
N GLY A 110 14.06 13.14 -7.92
CA GLY A 110 14.86 14.31 -7.55
C GLY A 110 15.37 14.26 -6.11
N GLN A 111 14.94 13.29 -5.30
CA GLN A 111 15.30 13.18 -3.89
C GLN A 111 16.36 12.08 -3.66
N ALA A 112 17.32 12.35 -2.78
CA ALA A 112 18.19 11.31 -2.24
C ALA A 112 17.42 10.56 -1.13
N ARG A 113 16.58 9.59 -1.53
CA ARG A 113 15.81 8.74 -0.62
C ARG A 113 16.44 7.35 -0.58
N GLU A 114 16.99 6.97 0.57
CA GLU A 114 17.51 5.62 0.82
C GLU A 114 16.40 4.66 1.31
N ASP A 115 15.21 5.18 1.59
CA ASP A 115 14.10 4.55 2.30
C ASP A 115 12.86 4.25 1.43
N LEU A 116 12.94 4.41 0.10
CA LEU A 116 11.79 4.15 -0.76
C LEU A 116 11.27 2.72 -0.58
N ALA A 117 9.95 2.57 -0.42
CA ALA A 117 9.31 1.25 -0.30
C ALA A 117 9.59 0.35 -1.52
N PHE A 118 9.83 0.96 -2.69
CA PHE A 118 10.23 0.28 -3.92
C PHE A 118 11.19 1.15 -4.74
N PRO A 119 12.04 0.57 -5.61
CA PRO A 119 12.89 1.37 -6.48
C PRO A 119 12.07 2.21 -7.45
N THR A 120 12.53 3.43 -7.76
CA THR A 120 11.90 4.34 -8.74
C THR A 120 11.58 3.66 -10.08
N ALA A 121 12.46 2.79 -10.57
CA ALA A 121 12.26 2.04 -11.81
C ALA A 121 11.00 1.16 -11.77
N PHE A 122 10.58 0.70 -10.58
CA PHE A 122 9.33 -0.05 -10.43
C PHE A 122 8.10 0.88 -10.60
N CYS A 123 8.18 2.11 -10.07
CA CYS A 123 7.15 3.12 -10.29
C CYS A 123 7.04 3.51 -11.78
N GLU A 124 8.16 3.63 -12.47
CA GLU A 124 8.22 3.87 -13.92
C GLU A 124 7.58 2.73 -14.72
N ALA A 125 7.81 1.48 -14.31
CA ALA A 125 7.15 0.33 -14.93
C ALA A 125 5.63 0.41 -14.81
N TRP A 126 5.10 0.78 -13.63
CA TRP A 126 3.67 0.96 -13.45
C TRP A 126 3.08 2.09 -14.29
N ILE A 127 3.79 3.21 -14.43
CA ILE A 127 3.38 4.28 -15.34
C ILE A 127 3.30 3.76 -16.78
N ALA A 128 4.29 2.98 -17.22
CA ALA A 128 4.30 2.39 -18.55
C ALA A 128 3.16 1.38 -18.75
N LEU A 129 2.86 0.56 -17.73
CA LEU A 129 1.71 -0.36 -17.74
C LEU A 129 0.37 0.40 -17.86
N LEU A 130 0.19 1.51 -17.13
CA LEU A 130 -0.99 2.37 -17.24
C LEU A 130 -1.13 3.01 -18.64
N ARG A 131 -0.01 3.26 -19.32
CA ARG A 131 0.03 3.76 -20.70
C ARG A 131 -0.11 2.66 -21.75
N HIS A 132 -0.21 1.40 -21.33
CA HIS A 132 -0.17 0.23 -22.21
C HIS A 132 1.11 0.15 -23.07
N ASP A 133 2.22 0.70 -22.57
CA ASP A 133 3.53 0.61 -23.19
C ASP A 133 4.30 -0.59 -22.61
N ALA A 134 4.07 -1.76 -23.21
CA ALA A 134 4.67 -3.01 -22.76
C ALA A 134 6.21 -3.00 -22.87
N PHE A 135 6.76 -2.30 -23.86
CA PHE A 135 8.21 -2.22 -24.05
C PHE A 135 8.87 -1.40 -22.94
N ALA A 136 8.34 -0.19 -22.68
CA ALA A 136 8.85 0.64 -21.59
C ALA A 136 8.63 -0.02 -20.23
N ALA A 137 7.49 -0.70 -20.02
CA ALA A 137 7.22 -1.44 -18.79
C ALA A 137 8.26 -2.55 -18.57
N HIS A 138 8.52 -3.39 -19.59
CA HIS A 138 9.48 -4.47 -19.47
C HIS A 138 10.91 -3.96 -19.22
N ALA A 139 11.32 -2.89 -19.90
CA ALA A 139 12.62 -2.27 -19.68
C ALA A 139 12.79 -1.74 -18.24
N ALA A 140 11.79 -1.02 -17.74
CA ALA A 140 11.80 -0.48 -16.39
C ALA A 140 11.76 -1.58 -15.31
N LEU A 141 10.99 -2.65 -15.53
CA LEU A 141 10.97 -3.83 -14.67
C LEU A 141 12.34 -4.52 -14.61
N GLY A 142 13.06 -4.62 -15.74
CA GLY A 142 14.41 -5.18 -15.77
C GLY A 142 15.40 -4.39 -14.89
N VAL A 143 15.32 -3.05 -14.93
CA VAL A 143 16.12 -2.17 -14.06
C VAL A 143 15.74 -2.35 -12.60
N ALA A 144 14.43 -2.34 -12.29
CA ALA A 144 13.92 -2.53 -10.94
C ALA A 144 14.38 -3.88 -10.36
N ARG A 145 14.27 -4.96 -11.14
CA ARG A 145 14.70 -6.31 -10.74
C ARG A 145 16.17 -6.34 -10.32
N ALA A 146 17.06 -5.76 -11.13
CA ALA A 146 18.49 -5.72 -10.84
C ALA A 146 18.83 -4.87 -9.60
N GLN A 147 18.02 -3.86 -9.27
CA GLN A 147 18.15 -3.08 -8.04
C GLN A 147 17.69 -3.89 -6.82
N VAL A 148 16.52 -4.53 -6.90
CA VAL A 148 15.95 -5.32 -5.79
C VAL A 148 16.79 -6.56 -5.51
N GLU A 149 17.30 -7.24 -6.54
CA GLU A 149 18.17 -8.41 -6.38
C GLU A 149 19.44 -8.07 -5.56
N ARG A 150 20.00 -6.87 -5.74
CA ARG A 150 21.11 -6.38 -4.90
C ARG A 150 20.69 -6.19 -3.44
N LEU A 151 19.48 -5.72 -3.18
CA LEU A 151 18.94 -5.57 -1.82
C LEU A 151 18.72 -6.93 -1.16
N VAL A 152 18.19 -7.91 -1.88
CA VAL A 152 18.02 -9.29 -1.40
C VAL A 152 19.37 -9.89 -1.00
N LEU A 153 20.41 -9.71 -1.82
CA LEU A 153 21.76 -10.18 -1.52
C LEU A 153 22.39 -9.46 -0.32
N ALA A 154 22.14 -8.16 -0.17
CA ALA A 154 22.63 -7.37 0.95
C ALA A 154 21.89 -7.67 2.27
N GLN A 155 20.63 -8.11 2.19
CA GLN A 155 19.74 -8.32 3.33
C GLN A 155 19.11 -9.72 3.31
N PRO A 156 19.89 -10.82 3.35
CA PRO A 156 19.39 -12.18 3.12
C PRO A 156 18.42 -12.70 4.19
N LYS A 157 18.20 -11.95 5.28
CA LYS A 157 17.28 -12.27 6.37
C LYS A 157 16.03 -11.37 6.40
N ASN A 158 15.95 -10.41 5.48
CA ASN A 158 14.81 -9.51 5.35
C ASN A 158 13.87 -10.07 4.27
N SER A 159 12.61 -10.34 4.60
CA SER A 159 11.63 -10.87 3.63
C SER A 159 11.21 -9.82 2.62
N VAL A 160 11.19 -8.54 3.01
CA VAL A 160 10.56 -7.47 2.24
C VAL A 160 11.21 -7.32 0.85
N PRO A 161 12.54 -7.24 0.69
CA PRO A 161 13.16 -7.20 -0.64
C PRO A 161 12.85 -8.44 -1.48
N LEU A 162 12.69 -9.61 -0.87
CA LEU A 162 12.36 -10.85 -1.58
C LEU A 162 10.89 -10.85 -2.06
N GLY A 163 9.96 -10.34 -1.25
CA GLY A 163 8.58 -10.12 -1.66
C GLY A 163 8.46 -9.12 -2.82
N ILE A 164 9.24 -8.03 -2.78
CA ILE A 164 9.32 -7.08 -3.89
C ILE A 164 9.89 -7.74 -5.15
N LEU A 165 10.95 -8.54 -5.02
CA LEU A 165 11.55 -9.25 -6.16
C LEU A 165 10.53 -10.18 -6.83
N ALA A 166 9.80 -10.95 -6.01
CA ALA A 166 8.74 -11.83 -6.48
C ALA A 166 7.66 -11.06 -7.25
N TRP A 167 7.31 -9.87 -6.79
CA TRP A 167 6.32 -9.02 -7.45
C TRP A 167 6.82 -8.50 -8.80
N VAL A 168 8.07 -8.03 -8.87
CA VAL A 168 8.71 -7.60 -10.12
C VAL A 168 8.79 -8.76 -11.12
N ASP A 169 9.22 -9.93 -10.67
CA ASP A 169 9.33 -11.14 -11.51
C ASP A 169 7.95 -11.60 -12.01
N ALA A 170 6.88 -11.43 -11.20
CA ALA A 170 5.51 -11.71 -11.64
C ALA A 170 5.09 -10.79 -12.80
N TYR A 171 5.44 -9.51 -12.77
CA TYR A 171 5.18 -8.58 -13.87
C TYR A 171 6.04 -8.86 -15.12
N LEU A 172 7.27 -9.35 -14.93
CA LEU A 172 8.13 -9.76 -16.05
C LEU A 172 7.63 -11.04 -16.73
N GLY A 173 6.75 -11.79 -16.07
CA GLY A 173 6.16 -13.03 -16.59
C GLY A 173 6.89 -14.29 -16.15
N ASP A 174 7.87 -14.20 -15.24
CA ASP A 174 8.61 -15.32 -14.66
C ASP A 174 7.81 -15.98 -13.52
N LYS A 175 6.62 -16.48 -13.86
CA LYS A 175 5.56 -16.90 -12.92
C LYS A 175 6.03 -17.89 -11.87
N GLU A 176 6.71 -18.96 -12.26
CA GLU A 176 7.15 -20.00 -11.34
C GLU A 176 8.19 -19.47 -10.36
N LYS A 177 9.10 -18.61 -10.83
CA LYS A 177 10.13 -17.98 -10.00
C LYS A 177 9.51 -17.01 -9.01
N ALA A 178 8.63 -16.14 -9.48
CA ALA A 178 7.88 -15.22 -8.65
C ALA A 178 7.11 -15.94 -7.51
N ILE A 179 6.42 -17.04 -7.83
CA ILE A 179 5.69 -17.83 -6.82
C ILE A 179 6.65 -18.44 -5.78
N GLN A 180 7.80 -18.96 -6.22
CA GLN A 180 8.79 -19.52 -5.30
C GLN A 180 9.35 -18.45 -4.34
N GLU A 181 9.68 -17.27 -4.87
CA GLU A 181 10.21 -16.16 -4.09
C GLU A 181 9.18 -15.62 -3.10
N ALA A 182 7.93 -15.41 -3.50
CA ALA A 182 6.88 -14.94 -2.60
C ALA A 182 6.57 -15.95 -1.48
N ARG A 183 6.61 -17.26 -1.78
CA ARG A 183 6.49 -18.31 -0.76
C ARG A 183 7.67 -18.31 0.21
N ALA A 184 8.87 -18.09 -0.30
CA ALA A 184 10.06 -17.98 0.55
C ALA A 184 9.99 -16.74 1.45
N ALA A 185 9.53 -15.60 0.95
CA ALA A 185 9.28 -14.40 1.75
C ALA A 185 8.28 -14.68 2.89
N CYS A 186 7.15 -15.35 2.59
CA CYS A 186 6.19 -15.77 3.62
C CYS A 186 6.80 -16.72 4.67
N ALA A 187 7.72 -17.61 4.27
CA ALA A 187 8.38 -18.53 5.19
C ALA A 187 9.41 -17.84 6.10
N MET A 188 9.99 -16.71 5.66
CA MET A 188 10.91 -15.89 6.45
C MET A 188 10.18 -15.12 7.55
N SER A 189 8.94 -14.71 7.30
CA SER A 189 8.13 -13.88 8.20
C SER A 189 6.85 -14.61 8.61
N PRO A 190 6.96 -15.66 9.45
CA PRO A 190 5.81 -16.45 9.83
C PRO A 190 4.90 -15.65 10.77
N LEU A 191 3.59 -15.81 10.58
CA LEU A 191 2.53 -15.07 11.27
C LEU A 191 2.58 -15.14 12.81
N ASP A 192 3.19 -16.18 13.37
CA ASP A 192 3.34 -16.39 14.81
C ASP A 192 4.49 -15.56 15.42
N LYS A 193 5.44 -15.08 14.60
CA LYS A 193 6.55 -14.23 15.03
C LYS A 193 6.27 -12.76 14.81
N ASP A 194 5.84 -12.42 13.60
CA ASP A 194 5.40 -11.08 13.25
C ASP A 194 4.10 -11.17 12.45
N ALA A 195 3.00 -10.90 13.12
CA ALA A 195 1.68 -11.01 12.52
C ALA A 195 1.43 -9.94 11.45
N LEU A 196 2.07 -8.76 11.55
CA LEU A 196 1.89 -7.68 10.59
C LEU A 196 2.72 -7.94 9.34
N GLU A 197 4.03 -8.19 9.50
CA GLU A 197 4.92 -8.49 8.39
C GLU A 197 4.48 -9.78 7.67
N GLY A 198 4.13 -10.83 8.42
CA GLY A 198 3.62 -12.07 7.83
C GLY A 198 2.30 -11.89 7.06
N ALA A 199 1.43 -10.96 7.48
CA ALA A 199 0.22 -10.63 6.74
C ALA A 199 0.53 -9.83 5.47
N GLN A 200 1.51 -8.93 5.51
CA GLN A 200 1.99 -8.19 4.34
C GLN A 200 2.59 -9.15 3.30
N GLU A 201 3.48 -10.06 3.71
CA GLU A 201 4.06 -11.07 2.79
C GLU A 201 2.99 -12.01 2.24
N SER A 202 2.03 -12.40 3.08
CA SER A 202 0.87 -13.20 2.63
C SER A 202 0.02 -12.46 1.60
N THR A 203 -0.06 -11.13 1.68
CA THR A 203 -0.74 -10.27 0.69
C THR A 203 0.07 -10.17 -0.59
N THR A 204 1.39 -10.02 -0.51
CA THR A 204 2.30 -10.07 -1.65
C THR A 204 2.19 -11.40 -2.40
N LEU A 205 2.10 -12.53 -1.69
CA LEU A 205 1.87 -13.83 -2.32
C LEU A 205 0.53 -13.89 -3.08
N ALA A 206 -0.54 -13.30 -2.53
CA ALA A 206 -1.81 -13.20 -3.24
C ALA A 206 -1.70 -12.34 -4.52
N ARG A 207 -0.95 -11.23 -4.48
CA ARG A 207 -0.67 -10.39 -5.66
C ARG A 207 0.06 -11.20 -6.73
N VAL A 208 1.11 -11.91 -6.35
CA VAL A 208 1.90 -12.76 -7.25
C VAL A 208 1.04 -13.87 -7.87
N TYR A 209 0.20 -14.55 -7.09
CA TYR A 209 -0.74 -15.53 -7.66
C TYR A 209 -1.70 -14.90 -8.67
N THR A 210 -2.18 -13.68 -8.40
CA THR A 210 -3.07 -12.97 -9.32
C THR A 210 -2.38 -12.65 -10.63
N LEU A 211 -1.16 -12.10 -10.58
CA LEU A 211 -0.36 -11.75 -11.75
C LEU A 211 0.10 -12.99 -12.54
N ALA A 212 0.36 -14.11 -11.86
CA ALA A 212 0.69 -15.38 -12.50
C ALA A 212 -0.53 -16.03 -13.21
N GLY A 213 -1.75 -15.58 -12.91
CA GLY A 213 -2.99 -16.19 -13.39
C GLY A 213 -3.45 -17.39 -12.56
N GLU A 214 -2.86 -17.60 -11.38
CA GLU A 214 -3.21 -18.66 -10.42
C GLU A 214 -4.43 -18.28 -9.59
N ARG A 215 -5.56 -18.06 -10.28
CA ARG A 215 -6.79 -17.48 -9.72
C ARG A 215 -7.25 -18.14 -8.41
N GLN A 216 -7.30 -19.47 -8.36
CA GLN A 216 -7.78 -20.18 -7.18
C GLN A 216 -6.83 -20.08 -5.98
N LEU A 217 -5.52 -20.04 -6.24
CA LEU A 217 -4.52 -19.82 -5.18
C LEU A 217 -4.61 -18.38 -4.67
N ALA A 218 -4.79 -17.39 -5.55
CA ALA A 218 -4.99 -16.00 -5.17
C ALA A 218 -6.23 -15.81 -4.27
N LEU A 219 -7.38 -16.39 -4.65
CA LEU A 219 -8.62 -16.29 -3.88
C LEU A 219 -8.52 -16.99 -2.52
N GLY A 220 -7.90 -18.18 -2.48
CA GLY A 220 -7.64 -18.89 -1.23
C GLY A 220 -6.75 -18.10 -0.29
N GLN A 221 -5.66 -17.52 -0.81
CA GLN A 221 -4.74 -16.68 -0.05
C GLN A 221 -5.43 -15.41 0.45
N LEU A 222 -6.19 -14.70 -0.39
CA LEU A 222 -6.97 -13.52 -0.03
C LEU A 222 -8.01 -13.82 1.04
N THR A 223 -8.69 -14.96 0.96
CA THR A 223 -9.69 -15.39 1.97
C THR A 223 -9.07 -15.56 3.36
N MET A 224 -7.82 -16.00 3.42
CA MET A 224 -7.07 -16.18 4.66
C MET A 224 -6.54 -14.83 5.17
N VAL A 225 -5.76 -14.11 4.36
CA VAL A 225 -5.09 -12.87 4.79
C VAL A 225 -6.07 -11.73 5.06
N SER A 226 -7.22 -11.69 4.37
CA SER A 226 -8.28 -10.71 4.65
C SER A 226 -8.90 -10.86 6.04
N LYS A 227 -8.61 -11.91 6.82
CA LYS A 227 -9.09 -12.04 8.20
C LYS A 227 -8.05 -11.61 9.24
N LEU A 228 -6.82 -11.34 8.82
CA LEU A 228 -5.71 -11.02 9.69
C LEU A 228 -5.55 -9.49 9.86
N PRO A 229 -5.10 -9.02 11.03
CA PRO A 229 -4.51 -7.69 11.16
C PRO A 229 -3.39 -7.49 10.14
N GLY A 230 -3.32 -6.33 9.50
CA GLY A 230 -2.28 -6.03 8.49
C GLY A 230 -2.49 -6.71 7.13
N GLY A 231 -3.57 -7.48 6.96
CA GLY A 231 -4.03 -7.91 5.64
C GLY A 231 -4.67 -6.75 4.85
N PRO A 232 -4.99 -6.96 3.56
CA PRO A 232 -5.47 -5.89 2.70
C PRO A 232 -6.81 -5.34 3.22
N SER A 233 -6.95 -4.03 3.11
CA SER A 233 -8.16 -3.27 3.42
C SER A 233 -9.19 -3.35 2.29
N TYR A 234 -10.42 -2.90 2.57
CA TYR A 234 -11.46 -2.77 1.55
C TYR A 234 -11.01 -1.87 0.39
N GLY A 235 -10.39 -0.72 0.72
CA GLY A 235 -9.86 0.22 -0.26
C GLY A 235 -8.84 -0.38 -1.22
N GLU A 236 -7.89 -1.14 -0.69
CA GLU A 236 -6.83 -1.78 -1.49
C GLU A 236 -7.43 -2.81 -2.46
N LEU A 237 -8.29 -3.71 -1.99
CA LEU A 237 -8.92 -4.69 -2.88
C LEU A 237 -9.81 -4.05 -3.95
N MET A 238 -10.41 -2.89 -3.64
CA MET A 238 -11.28 -2.17 -4.58
C MET A 238 -10.54 -1.33 -5.61
N LEU A 239 -9.31 -0.85 -5.32
CA LEU A 239 -8.66 0.18 -6.15
C LEU A 239 -7.26 -0.18 -6.64
N ASP A 240 -6.54 -1.05 -5.94
CA ASP A 240 -5.18 -1.43 -6.37
C ASP A 240 -5.26 -2.21 -7.70
N PRO A 241 -4.44 -1.87 -8.71
CA PRO A 241 -4.49 -2.49 -10.05
C PRO A 241 -4.21 -3.98 -10.09
N GLU A 242 -3.44 -4.50 -9.14
CA GLU A 242 -3.09 -5.94 -9.14
C GLU A 242 -4.33 -6.83 -9.09
N TRP A 243 -5.42 -6.35 -8.49
CA TRP A 243 -6.65 -7.10 -8.32
C TRP A 243 -7.65 -6.97 -9.48
N ASP A 244 -7.34 -6.15 -10.50
CA ASP A 244 -8.29 -5.82 -11.57
C ASP A 244 -8.85 -7.08 -12.25
N SER A 245 -8.02 -8.12 -12.44
CA SER A 245 -8.43 -9.40 -13.05
C SER A 245 -9.37 -10.24 -12.17
N LEU A 246 -9.40 -10.00 -10.86
CA LEU A 246 -10.25 -10.74 -9.90
C LEU A 246 -11.57 -10.04 -9.61
N ARG A 247 -11.74 -8.75 -9.92
CA ARG A 247 -12.95 -7.98 -9.51
C ARG A 247 -14.27 -8.52 -10.08
N GLY A 248 -14.22 -9.23 -11.21
CA GLY A 248 -15.37 -9.92 -11.80
C GLY A 248 -15.70 -11.27 -11.14
N ASP A 249 -14.84 -11.80 -10.28
CA ASP A 249 -15.00 -13.11 -9.66
C ASP A 249 -15.96 -13.05 -8.45
N PRO A 250 -17.00 -13.90 -8.38
CA PRO A 250 -17.94 -13.92 -7.26
C PRO A 250 -17.30 -14.23 -5.90
N GLU A 251 -16.22 -15.01 -5.85
CA GLU A 251 -15.50 -15.31 -4.62
C GLU A 251 -14.71 -14.09 -4.14
N PHE A 252 -14.04 -13.38 -5.05
CA PHE A 252 -13.38 -12.12 -4.74
C PHE A 252 -14.38 -11.08 -4.20
N GLN A 253 -15.54 -10.95 -4.84
CA GLN A 253 -16.60 -10.03 -4.40
C GLN A 253 -17.10 -10.38 -2.99
N LYS A 254 -17.16 -11.66 -2.61
CA LYS A 254 -17.48 -12.06 -1.23
C LYS A 254 -16.41 -11.63 -0.24
N ILE A 255 -15.14 -11.78 -0.58
CA ILE A 255 -14.01 -11.32 0.25
C ILE A 255 -14.12 -9.81 0.47
N VAL A 256 -14.30 -9.04 -0.60
CA VAL A 256 -14.44 -7.58 -0.54
C VAL A 256 -15.67 -7.18 0.27
N ALA A 257 -16.82 -7.81 0.04
CA ALA A 257 -18.06 -7.51 0.79
C ALA A 257 -17.92 -7.79 2.30
N ALA A 258 -17.11 -8.78 2.70
CA ALA A 258 -16.83 -9.05 4.10
C ALA A 258 -15.99 -7.93 4.77
N LEU A 259 -15.23 -7.16 3.98
CA LEU A 259 -14.42 -6.02 4.43
C LEU A 259 -15.15 -4.69 4.33
N ALA A 260 -16.28 -4.64 3.63
CA ALA A 260 -17.02 -3.42 3.39
C ALA A 260 -17.41 -2.72 4.70
N PRO A 261 -17.43 -1.37 4.71
CA PRO A 261 -17.80 -0.61 5.89
C PRO A 261 -19.22 -1.00 6.33
N ARG A 262 -19.35 -1.44 7.58
CA ARG A 262 -20.67 -1.77 8.14
C ARG A 262 -21.47 -0.48 8.25
N ALA A 263 -22.63 -0.43 7.59
CA ALA A 263 -23.58 0.66 7.78
C ALA A 263 -23.83 0.81 9.29
N THR A 264 -23.48 1.98 9.83
CA THR A 264 -23.78 2.29 11.22
C THR A 264 -25.29 2.34 11.31
N LYS A 265 -25.91 1.33 11.94
CA LYS A 265 -27.33 1.42 12.28
C LYS A 265 -27.44 2.62 13.21
N GLU A 266 -27.89 3.75 12.68
CA GLU A 266 -28.40 4.83 13.51
C GLU A 266 -29.47 4.22 14.40
N ILE A 267 -29.15 4.06 15.68
CA ILE A 267 -30.16 3.79 16.69
C ILE A 267 -30.95 5.07 16.76
N SER A 268 -32.01 5.15 15.95
CA SER A 268 -33.11 6.09 16.11
C SER A 268 -33.56 5.99 17.56
N LYS A 269 -33.08 6.91 18.39
CA LYS A 269 -33.64 7.14 19.73
C LYS A 269 -35.09 7.55 19.53
N LYS A 270 -36.01 6.65 19.85
CA LYS A 270 -37.36 7.02 20.26
C LYS A 270 -37.33 7.47 21.71
#